data_AF-A0A5C4T592-F1
#
_entry.id   AF-A0A5C4T592-F1
#
_cell.length_a   1.000
_cell.length_b   1.000
_cell.length_c   1.000
_cell.angle_alpha   90.00
_cell.angle_beta   90.00
_cell.angle_gamma   90.00
#
_symmetry.space_group_name_H-M   'P 1'
#
loop_
_entity.id
_entity.type
_entity.pdbx_description
1 polymer ?
#
loop_
_entity_poly.entity_id
_entity_poly.type
_entity_poly.pdbx_seq_one_letter_code
_entity_poly.pdbx_strand_id
1 'polypeptide(L)'
;MGKQRTVREVIKALKKAGFVESPNHGNGTSHRRYISSTDPTKYADISVHGLGDTIAKGTLKSIERQSGVNLYPRLSLPLTS
;
A
#
# COMPACT_ATOMS: atom_id res chain seq x y z
N MET A 1 -19.17 -0.77 -9.05
CA MET A 1 -17.84 -1.42 -9.21
C MET A 1 -16.88 -0.85 -8.18
N GLY A 2 -16.40 -1.66 -7.24
CA GLY A 2 -15.55 -1.20 -6.14
C GLY A 2 -14.19 -0.72 -6.65
N LYS A 3 -13.74 0.45 -6.18
CA LYS A 3 -12.47 1.07 -6.56
C LYS A 3 -11.30 0.11 -6.32
N GLN A 4 -10.77 -0.40 -7.41
CA GLN A 4 -9.66 -1.33 -7.52
C GLN A 4 -8.40 -0.53 -7.84
N ARG A 5 -7.26 -0.86 -7.22
CA ARG A 5 -5.96 -0.22 -7.46
C ARG A 5 -4.95 -1.29 -7.85
N THR A 6 -4.04 -0.94 -8.73
CA THR A 6 -2.95 -1.85 -9.08
C THR A 6 -1.90 -1.92 -7.99
N VAL A 7 -1.19 -3.03 -7.91
CA VAL A 7 -0.01 -3.21 -7.04
C VAL A 7 0.97 -2.04 -7.21
N ARG A 8 1.23 -1.62 -8.45
CA ARG A 8 2.11 -0.48 -8.76
C ARG A 8 1.67 0.81 -8.08
N GLU A 9 0.38 1.12 -8.07
CA GLU A 9 -0.14 2.33 -7.43
C GLU A 9 0.01 2.29 -5.91
N VAL A 10 -0.27 1.13 -5.31
CA VAL A 10 -0.13 0.94 -3.86
C VAL A 10 1.33 1.07 -3.42
N ILE A 11 2.25 0.39 -4.12
CA ILE A 11 3.68 0.51 -3.85
C ILE A 11 4.15 1.97 -3.98
N LYS A 12 3.68 2.69 -5.00
CA LYS A 12 4.02 4.10 -5.20
C LYS A 12 3.52 4.97 -4.03
N ALA A 13 2.30 4.73 -3.54
CA ALA A 13 1.74 5.44 -2.40
C ALA A 13 2.52 5.14 -1.10
N LEU A 14 2.85 3.87 -0.86
CA LEU A 14 3.64 3.44 0.30
C LEU A 14 5.05 4.05 0.29
N LYS A 15 5.75 4.00 -0.85
CA LYS A 15 7.07 4.63 -1.00
C LYS A 15 7.01 6.14 -0.77
N LYS A 16 5.97 6.82 -1.26
CA LYS A 16 5.75 8.26 -0.98
C LYS A 16 5.51 8.53 0.51
N ALA A 17 4.91 7.59 1.23
CA ALA A 17 4.70 7.67 2.66
C ALA A 17 5.92 7.23 3.50
N GLY A 18 7.08 6.97 2.89
CA GLY A 18 8.30 6.58 3.59
C GLY A 18 8.37 5.09 3.93
N PHE A 19 7.59 4.25 3.26
CA PHE A 19 7.74 2.80 3.40
C PHE A 19 8.82 2.28 2.45
N VAL A 20 9.62 1.36 2.96
CA VAL A 20 10.68 0.66 2.22
C VAL A 20 10.38 -0.83 2.21
N GLU A 21 10.83 -1.51 1.16
CA GLU A 21 10.70 -2.97 1.07
C GLU A 21 11.62 -3.62 2.11
N SER A 22 11.10 -4.59 2.86
CA SER A 22 11.87 -5.31 3.86
C SER A 22 12.85 -6.26 3.17
N PRO A 23 14.17 -6.15 3.41
CA PRO A 23 15.16 -7.02 2.79
C PRO A 23 15.08 -8.47 3.27
N ASN A 24 14.45 -8.68 4.44
CA ASN A 24 14.39 -9.99 5.10
C ASN A 24 13.07 -10.74 4.85
N HIS A 25 12.14 -10.17 4.07
CA HIS A 25 10.82 -10.76 3.86
C HIS A 25 10.45 -10.77 2.37
N GLY A 26 10.38 -11.97 1.78
CA GLY A 26 10.05 -12.15 0.36
C GLY A 26 11.07 -12.93 -0.47
N ASN A 27 12.06 -13.59 0.15
CA ASN A 27 13.02 -14.45 -0.57
C ASN A 27 12.29 -15.66 -1.20
N GLY A 28 11.86 -15.49 -2.46
CA GLY A 28 11.22 -16.52 -3.27
C GLY A 28 9.69 -16.58 -3.20
N THR A 29 9.03 -15.69 -2.44
CA THR A 29 7.58 -15.67 -2.32
C THR A 29 6.99 -14.44 -3.03
N SER A 30 5.77 -14.57 -3.54
CA SER A 30 5.05 -13.44 -4.14
C SER A 30 4.62 -12.41 -3.09
N HIS A 31 4.86 -12.62 -1.80
CA HIS A 31 4.51 -11.69 -0.74
C HIS A 31 5.71 -10.81 -0.40
N ARG A 32 5.53 -9.50 -0.56
CA ARG A 32 6.52 -8.49 -0.19
C ARG A 32 5.99 -7.70 0.98
N ARG A 33 6.82 -7.52 2.01
CA ARG A 33 6.50 -6.68 3.15
C ARG A 33 7.17 -5.33 3.01
N TYR A 34 6.39 -4.28 3.13
CA TYR A 34 6.85 -2.90 3.22
C TYR A 34 6.80 -2.44 4.68
N ILE A 35 7.90 -1.90 5.19
CA ILE A 35 8.01 -1.39 6.56
C ILE A 35 8.17 0.12 6.52
N SER A 36 7.57 0.84 7.47
CA SER A 36 7.78 2.28 7.57
C SER A 36 9.15 2.57 8.16
N SER A 37 9.91 3.47 7.52
CA SER A 37 11.18 3.95 8.08
C SER A 37 10.99 4.88 9.27
N THR A 38 9.80 5.48 9.41
CA THR A 38 9.48 6.45 10.45
C THR A 38 8.77 5.82 11.65
N ASP A 39 8.10 4.69 11.47
CA ASP A 39 7.28 4.05 12.50
C ASP A 39 7.42 2.52 12.42
N PRO A 40 8.22 1.89 13.30
CA PRO A 40 8.48 0.45 13.23
C PRO A 40 7.24 -0.42 13.52
N THR A 41 6.15 0.17 14.03
CA THR A 41 4.90 -0.56 14.29
C THR A 41 4.04 -0.72 13.03
N LYS A 42 4.34 0.04 11.97
CA LYS A 42 3.57 0.06 10.73
C LYS A 42 4.24 -0.75 9.64
N TYR A 43 3.44 -1.61 9.02
CA TYR A 43 3.85 -2.42 7.89
C TYR A 43 2.70 -2.61 6.91
N ALA A 44 3.03 -3.02 5.69
CA ALA A 44 2.08 -3.39 4.65
C ALA A 44 2.57 -4.66 3.96
N ASP A 45 1.78 -5.73 4.06
CA ASP A 45 2.00 -6.93 3.26
C ASP A 45 1.26 -6.81 1.94
N ILE A 46 1.98 -7.03 0.84
CA ILE A 46 1.45 -6.98 -0.52
C ILE A 46 1.79 -8.26 -1.25
N SER A 47 0.77 -8.94 -1.74
CA SER A 47 0.92 -10.01 -2.74
C SER A 47 1.19 -9.39 -4.12
N VAL A 48 2.39 -9.60 -4.62
CA VAL A 48 2.89 -9.16 -5.93
C VAL A 48 3.14 -10.40 -6.78
N HIS A 49 2.11 -10.83 -7.54
CA HIS A 49 2.29 -11.80 -8.63
C HIS A 49 2.66 -11.07 -9.93
N GLY A 50 2.09 -9.88 -10.16
CA GLY A 50 2.48 -8.92 -11.20
C GLY A 50 2.25 -7.47 -10.76
N LEU A 51 3.04 -6.54 -11.31
CA LEU A 51 2.91 -5.10 -10.97
C LEU A 51 1.59 -4.48 -11.49
N GLY A 52 1.02 -5.06 -12.54
CA GLY A 52 -0.27 -4.66 -13.11
C GLY A 52 -1.46 -5.29 -12.39
N ASP A 53 -1.23 -6.17 -11.42
CA ASP A 53 -2.31 -6.89 -10.77
C ASP A 53 -3.16 -5.96 -9.95
N THR A 54 -4.45 -6.24 -9.99
CA THR A 54 -5.44 -5.42 -9.34
C THR A 54 -5.71 -5.93 -7.93
N ILE A 55 -5.51 -5.07 -6.95
CA ILE A 55 -5.78 -5.36 -5.54
C ILE A 55 -7.25 -5.07 -5.24
N ALA A 56 -7.93 -6.08 -4.70
CA ALA A 56 -9.31 -5.98 -4.27
C ALA A 56 -9.46 -4.97 -3.11
N LYS A 57 -10.64 -4.32 -3.03
CA LYS A 57 -10.96 -3.32 -2.01
C LYS A 57 -10.74 -3.80 -0.56
N GLY A 58 -11.04 -5.07 -0.28
CA GLY A 58 -10.84 -5.66 1.06
C GLY A 58 -9.36 -5.66 1.46
N THR A 59 -8.50 -6.08 0.54
CA THR A 59 -7.05 -6.07 0.73
C THR A 59 -6.51 -4.65 0.85
N LEU A 60 -6.99 -3.71 0.02
CA LEU A 60 -6.63 -2.29 0.15
C LEU A 60 -6.97 -1.76 1.54
N LYS A 61 -8.19 -2.00 2.04
CA LYS A 61 -8.61 -1.57 3.38
C LYS A 61 -7.75 -2.20 4.49
N SER A 62 -7.32 -3.45 4.32
CA SER A 62 -6.39 -4.09 5.25
C SER A 62 -5.03 -3.39 5.25
N ILE A 63 -4.49 -3.11 4.06
CA ILE A 63 -3.21 -2.39 3.90
C ILE A 63 -3.30 -1.01 4.53
N GLU A 64 -4.38 -0.25 4.28
CA GLU A 64 -4.60 1.07 4.89
C GLU A 64 -4.64 0.97 6.42
N ARG A 65 -5.31 -0.05 6.97
CA ARG A 65 -5.37 -0.26 8.42
C ARG A 65 -4.01 -0.61 9.03
N GLN A 66 -3.18 -1.40 8.36
CA GLN A 66 -1.87 -1.83 8.86
C GLN A 66 -0.79 -0.75 8.69
N SER A 67 -0.81 -0.05 7.56
CA SER A 67 0.18 0.98 7.22
C SER A 67 -0.20 2.37 7.70
N GLY A 68 -1.49 2.62 7.98
CA GLY A 68 -2.02 3.97 8.22
C GLY A 68 -1.95 4.88 6.99
N VAL A 69 -1.57 4.37 5.82
CA VAL A 69 -1.48 5.14 4.58
C VAL A 69 -2.84 5.15 3.91
N ASN A 70 -3.30 6.34 3.54
CA ASN A 70 -4.54 6.48 2.79
C ASN A 70 -4.29 6.22 1.29
N LEU A 71 -4.69 5.05 0.80
CA LEU A 71 -4.54 4.63 -0.60
C LEU A 71 -5.66 5.20 -1.48
N TYR A 72 -6.71 5.72 -0.85
CA TYR A 72 -7.72 6.54 -1.48
C TYR A 72 -7.53 7.99 -1.05
N PRO A 73 -6.78 8.83 -1.80
CA PRO A 73 -6.94 10.26 -1.63
C PRO A 73 -8.42 10.54 -1.86
N ARG A 74 -9.15 10.80 -0.77
CA ARG A 74 -10.44 11.47 -0.84
C ARG A 74 -10.08 12.72 -1.64
N LEU A 75 -10.70 12.91 -2.80
CA LEU A 75 -10.64 14.19 -3.49
C LEU A 75 -10.94 15.21 -2.39
N SER A 76 -9.89 15.87 -1.92
CA SER A 76 -10.01 17.02 -1.06
C SER A 76 -10.67 18.02 -1.99
N LEU A 77 -12.00 18.02 -1.94
CA LEU A 77 -12.78 19.14 -2.43
C LEU A 77 -12.08 20.36 -1.83
N PRO A 78 -11.65 21.33 -2.65
CA PRO A 78 -11.09 22.55 -2.09
C PRO A 78 -12.15 23.09 -1.13
N LEU A 79 -11.76 23.28 0.13
CA LEU A 79 -12.51 24.12 1.06
C LEU A 79 -12.44 25.53 0.47
N THR A 80 -13.34 25.83 -0.45
CA THR A 80 -13.62 27.21 -0.86
C THR A 80 -14.15 27.91 0.37
N SER A 81 -13.32 28.80 0.91
CA SER A 81 -13.71 29.79 1.91
C SER A 81 -14.69 30.80 1.32
#